data_AF-A0A6P4YNI5-F1
#
_entry.id   AF-A0A6P4YNI5-F1
#
_cell.length_a   1.000
_cell.length_b   1.000
_cell.length_c   1.000
_cell.angle_alpha   90.00
_cell.angle_beta   90.00
_cell.angle_gamma   90.00
#
_symmetry.space_group_name_H-M   'P 1'
#
loop_
_entity.id
_entity.type
_entity.pdbx_description
1 polymer ?
#
loop_
_entity_poly.entity_id
_entity_poly.type
_entity_poly.pdbx_seq_one_letter_code
_entity_poly.pdbx_strand_id
1 'polypeptide(L)'
;MMSHLITSQPIRALQAIITGTTISHMTLPLVIRAPPDMADTNPAPRVWSEANSPMVIPESPVLSDPPADSPVSHSNQSDTLLYEDSEPVFSTPEVLSQRDPSQPSWFGTAISALNRTPACSSPLPTLRPDTHHTVLFREAILTYNSRYANRWDFRGLHSFFTEYLDDDEARSFFKVTLPAMVKLALRLPEIVTQSPPLLKKQMRHSITLSQLQVASLLSNAFFCTFPRRNAYQRNSEYSSFPSINFNDLFKGGKHGVDRRRAEKLKTLLHYFKRVTTRMPCGTLTFRRQSFPKMPVWTTCKDRLTRLHVSAEGTIEEDGTGMLQVDFANKVIGGGVLGFGLVQEEIRFLICPEMILSRLFTETLEADECLVIIGAEQYSCYEGYSDTYKWAGDYQDQTTRDTWGRRCTEVVAIDALKYRTYTEQCTPGMVKRELDKAFCGFYRPDVLPSNLSAIATGNWGCGAFGGDPRIKGLIQMMASAVAKRDLAYFTFGDAQLAEDLYKMHEFAEANSLTVGDLWNVIQSYNRTSAKTSRRPAVELFSYVYQMYTDFQDSTDEEGAGQDWEQGAEGKGHGSQIKGWGSDEEEAGADGITDRKESVDYKAMTP
;
A
#
# COMPACT_ATOMS: atom_id res chain seq x y z
N MET A 1 -16.73 -12.29 24.16
CA MET A 1 -16.09 -12.38 22.82
C MET A 1 -14.56 -12.18 22.84
N MET A 2 -13.85 -12.27 23.98
CA MET A 2 -12.38 -12.06 24.01
C MET A 2 -11.55 -13.15 23.28
N SER A 3 -12.15 -14.31 23.00
CA SER A 3 -11.54 -15.53 22.46
C SER A 3 -11.07 -15.49 20.99
N HIS A 4 -10.97 -14.32 20.36
CA HIS A 4 -10.83 -14.21 18.90
C HIS A 4 -9.65 -13.37 18.38
N LEU A 5 -8.91 -12.63 19.23
CA LEU A 5 -7.73 -11.87 18.78
C LEU A 5 -6.46 -12.73 18.68
N ILE A 6 -6.24 -13.64 19.65
CA ILE A 6 -5.14 -14.62 19.67
C ILE A 6 -5.73 -15.97 20.14
N THR A 7 -5.27 -17.09 19.57
CA THR A 7 -5.66 -18.44 20.03
C THR A 7 -4.68 -18.98 21.09
N SER A 8 -4.97 -20.15 21.68
CA SER A 8 -4.14 -20.72 22.75
C SER A 8 -2.78 -21.27 22.29
N GLN A 9 -2.62 -21.58 21.00
CA GLN A 9 -1.34 -22.09 20.44
C GLN A 9 -0.26 -20.99 20.32
N PRO A 10 -0.53 -19.80 19.73
CA PRO A 10 0.41 -18.67 19.74
C PRO A 10 0.89 -18.33 21.15
N ILE A 11 0.00 -18.29 22.15
CA ILE A 11 0.36 -17.96 23.53
C ILE A 11 1.45 -18.90 24.05
N ARG A 12 1.30 -20.22 23.88
CA ARG A 12 2.29 -21.21 24.32
C ARG A 12 3.61 -21.10 23.56
N ALA A 13 3.57 -20.92 22.25
CA ALA A 13 4.75 -20.80 21.41
C ALA A 13 5.53 -19.49 21.67
N LEU A 14 4.83 -18.39 21.93
CA LEU A 14 5.43 -17.12 22.33
C LEU A 14 6.02 -17.20 23.75
N GLN A 15 5.33 -17.83 24.72
CA GLN A 15 5.89 -18.08 26.05
C GLN A 15 7.21 -18.85 25.98
N ALA A 16 7.30 -19.88 25.14
CA ALA A 16 8.52 -20.67 24.93
C ALA A 16 9.73 -19.83 24.47
N ILE A 17 9.54 -18.76 23.67
CA ILE A 17 10.61 -17.86 23.26
C ILE A 17 11.23 -17.13 24.47
N ILE A 18 10.41 -16.72 25.45
CA ILE A 18 10.89 -16.01 26.65
C ILE A 18 11.54 -16.97 27.65
N THR A 19 10.94 -18.15 27.86
CA THR A 19 11.37 -19.09 28.90
C THR A 19 12.46 -20.07 28.44
N GLY A 20 12.76 -20.12 27.14
CA GLY A 20 13.61 -21.14 26.53
C GLY A 20 13.04 -22.56 26.65
N THR A 21 11.75 -22.72 26.94
CA THR A 21 11.15 -24.02 27.21
C THR A 21 10.77 -24.71 25.91
N THR A 22 11.41 -25.84 25.62
CA THR A 22 11.13 -26.68 24.45
C THR A 22 9.66 -27.13 24.44
N ILE A 23 8.99 -27.03 23.30
CA ILE A 23 7.56 -27.39 23.17
C ILE A 23 7.45 -28.92 23.01
N SER A 24 7.48 -29.65 24.13
CA SER A 24 7.61 -31.13 24.19
C SER A 24 6.42 -31.95 23.66
N HIS A 25 5.53 -31.37 22.83
CA HIS A 25 4.38 -32.05 22.24
C HIS A 25 4.16 -31.64 20.77
N MET A 26 5.08 -32.01 19.88
CA MET A 26 4.81 -32.24 18.44
C MET A 26 6.03 -32.85 17.72
N THR A 27 6.22 -34.16 17.84
CA THR A 27 7.18 -34.91 17.01
C THR A 27 6.49 -35.52 15.80
N LEU A 28 6.66 -34.89 14.63
CA LEU A 28 6.51 -35.55 13.32
C LEU A 28 7.93 -35.82 12.77
N PRO A 29 8.22 -37.02 12.25
CA PRO A 29 9.58 -37.40 11.86
C PRO A 29 9.99 -36.76 10.54
N LEU A 30 10.86 -35.76 10.61
CA LEU A 30 11.54 -35.18 9.44
C LEU A 30 12.76 -36.06 9.11
N VAL A 31 12.62 -36.93 8.10
CA VAL A 31 13.70 -37.80 7.64
C VAL A 31 14.70 -36.98 6.83
N ILE A 32 15.80 -36.58 7.47
CA ILE A 32 16.96 -36.00 6.78
C ILE A 32 17.90 -37.15 6.41
N ARG A 33 18.06 -37.43 5.12
CA ARG A 33 19.19 -38.22 4.62
C ARG A 33 20.43 -37.31 4.59
N ALA A 34 21.44 -37.64 5.38
CA ALA A 34 22.77 -37.10 5.17
C ALA A 34 23.38 -37.69 3.88
N PRO A 35 24.22 -36.94 3.14
CA PRO A 35 25.10 -37.54 2.14
C PRO A 35 26.14 -38.45 2.81
N PRO A 36 26.56 -39.54 2.16
CA PRO A 36 27.75 -40.25 2.58
C PRO A 36 29.00 -39.50 2.11
N ASP A 37 29.95 -39.28 3.00
CA ASP A 37 31.37 -39.36 2.62
C ASP A 37 32.21 -39.84 3.81
N MET A 38 33.39 -40.41 3.51
CA MET A 38 34.07 -41.29 4.47
C MET A 38 35.03 -40.60 5.45
N ALA A 39 35.35 -41.33 6.52
CA ALA A 39 36.60 -41.18 7.27
C ALA A 39 37.82 -41.35 6.30
N ASP A 40 39.01 -40.84 6.57
CA ASP A 40 39.75 -41.07 7.82
C ASP A 40 40.80 -40.00 8.15
N THR A 41 41.47 -40.13 9.30
CA THR A 41 42.49 -39.17 9.77
C THR A 41 43.83 -39.82 10.16
N ASN A 42 44.88 -38.99 10.16
CA ASN A 42 46.16 -39.17 10.87
C ASN A 42 47.28 -40.01 10.14
N PRO A 43 48.58 -39.95 10.55
CA PRO A 43 49.48 -39.00 9.88
C PRO A 43 50.93 -39.47 9.55
N ALA A 44 51.51 -38.90 8.47
CA ALA A 44 52.95 -38.54 8.28
C ALA A 44 54.07 -39.63 8.41
N PRO A 45 55.38 -39.33 8.15
CA PRO A 45 56.02 -38.47 7.13
C PRO A 45 57.10 -39.20 6.27
N ARG A 46 57.42 -38.68 5.06
CA ARG A 46 58.71 -38.78 4.29
C ARG A 46 58.52 -38.05 2.94
N VAL A 47 59.38 -37.16 2.39
CA VAL A 47 60.84 -37.10 2.10
C VAL A 47 61.11 -37.30 0.59
N TRP A 48 61.57 -36.23 -0.10
CA TRP A 48 62.20 -36.18 -1.46
C TRP A 48 61.27 -36.50 -2.68
N SER A 49 61.52 -36.08 -3.93
CA SER A 49 62.34 -35.00 -4.54
C SER A 49 62.01 -34.80 -6.04
N GLU A 50 62.24 -33.58 -6.58
CA GLU A 50 62.62 -33.23 -7.97
C GLU A 50 61.77 -33.59 -9.24
N ALA A 51 61.45 -32.54 -10.00
CA ALA A 51 61.72 -32.32 -11.45
C ALA A 51 60.75 -32.72 -12.61
N ASN A 52 60.77 -31.81 -13.61
CA ASN A 52 60.55 -31.92 -15.08
C ASN A 52 59.15 -32.02 -15.73
N SER A 53 58.87 -30.98 -16.54
CA SER A 53 57.93 -30.87 -17.69
C SER A 53 58.62 -31.32 -19.02
N PRO A 54 58.09 -31.09 -20.26
CA PRO A 54 56.77 -30.66 -20.76
C PRO A 54 56.25 -31.46 -22.02
N MET A 55 55.35 -30.86 -22.83
CA MET A 55 55.03 -31.15 -24.27
C MET A 55 54.13 -32.39 -24.57
N VAL A 56 53.29 -32.47 -25.63
CA VAL A 56 53.09 -31.70 -26.91
C VAL A 56 51.56 -31.48 -27.21
N ILE A 57 51.19 -30.52 -28.08
CA ILE A 57 49.86 -30.34 -28.73
C ILE A 57 50.04 -30.29 -30.27
N PRO A 58 49.23 -31.02 -31.09
CA PRO A 58 48.33 -30.43 -32.11
C PRO A 58 47.07 -31.30 -32.41
N GLU A 59 46.02 -30.92 -33.17
CA GLU A 59 45.44 -29.65 -33.66
C GLU A 59 43.95 -29.89 -34.08
N SER A 60 43.20 -28.82 -34.40
CA SER A 60 41.77 -28.86 -34.83
C SER A 60 41.58 -29.08 -36.35
N PRO A 61 40.33 -29.20 -36.86
CA PRO A 61 39.67 -28.01 -37.43
C PRO A 61 38.13 -27.91 -37.16
N VAL A 62 37.44 -26.96 -37.81
CA VAL A 62 36.11 -26.40 -37.48
C VAL A 62 35.26 -26.20 -38.76
N LEU A 63 33.98 -25.74 -38.64
CA LEU A 63 33.03 -25.20 -39.66
C LEU A 63 32.00 -26.21 -40.23
N SER A 64 30.74 -25.87 -40.60
CA SER A 64 29.92 -24.63 -40.44
C SER A 64 28.43 -24.82 -40.86
N ASP A 65 27.51 -24.01 -40.33
CA ASP A 65 26.15 -23.69 -40.86
C ASP A 65 26.23 -22.73 -42.10
N PRO A 66 25.16 -22.20 -42.77
CA PRO A 66 23.68 -22.18 -42.56
C PRO A 66 22.90 -22.58 -43.87
N PRO A 67 21.65 -22.14 -44.27
CA PRO A 67 20.63 -21.22 -43.71
C PRO A 67 19.15 -21.74 -43.75
N ALA A 68 18.21 -21.06 -44.43
CA ALA A 68 16.74 -21.16 -44.30
C ALA A 68 15.97 -21.11 -45.65
N ASP A 69 14.69 -21.56 -45.69
CA ASP A 69 13.49 -20.76 -46.05
C ASP A 69 12.14 -21.51 -45.77
N SER A 70 11.00 -21.02 -46.31
CA SER A 70 9.58 -21.22 -45.90
C SER A 70 8.75 -22.12 -46.90
N PRO A 71 7.38 -22.19 -46.99
CA PRO A 71 6.25 -21.63 -46.19
C PRO A 71 4.93 -22.50 -46.00
N VAL A 72 3.99 -22.03 -45.15
CA VAL A 72 2.47 -22.00 -45.27
C VAL A 72 1.58 -23.29 -45.37
N SER A 73 0.78 -23.54 -44.31
CA SER A 73 -0.64 -24.06 -44.24
C SER A 73 -0.99 -25.49 -44.78
N HIS A 74 -2.05 -26.23 -44.40
CA HIS A 74 -3.21 -26.20 -43.45
C HIS A 74 -3.41 -27.66 -42.90
N SER A 75 -4.41 -28.14 -42.12
CA SER A 75 -5.74 -27.68 -41.62
C SER A 75 -6.14 -28.42 -40.30
N ASN A 76 -7.36 -28.17 -39.78
CA ASN A 76 -8.25 -29.00 -38.92
C ASN A 76 -7.68 -30.30 -38.29
N GLN A 77 -7.72 -30.50 -36.97
CA GLN A 77 -8.96 -30.62 -36.18
C GLN A 77 -8.83 -30.13 -34.73
N SER A 78 -9.98 -29.96 -34.07
CA SER A 78 -10.11 -29.63 -32.65
C SER A 78 -9.97 -30.86 -31.76
N ASP A 79 -9.31 -30.75 -30.61
CA ASP A 79 -9.71 -31.54 -29.45
C ASP A 79 -9.41 -30.85 -28.11
N THR A 80 -10.12 -31.27 -27.06
CA THR A 80 -10.06 -30.68 -25.72
C THR A 80 -9.46 -31.67 -24.73
N LEU A 81 -8.28 -31.38 -24.18
CA LEU A 81 -7.69 -32.20 -23.12
C LEU A 81 -7.65 -31.46 -21.77
N LEU A 82 -8.57 -31.90 -20.92
CA LEU A 82 -8.49 -31.81 -19.48
C LEU A 82 -7.18 -32.44 -18.99
N TYR A 83 -6.54 -31.84 -17.99
CA TYR A 83 -5.59 -32.56 -17.13
C TYR A 83 -6.36 -33.10 -15.92
N GLU A 84 -6.74 -34.37 -15.99
CA GLU A 84 -7.27 -35.12 -14.85
C GLU A 84 -6.14 -35.73 -14.00
N ASP A 85 -6.47 -36.18 -12.79
CA ASP A 85 -5.51 -36.68 -11.82
C ASP A 85 -4.79 -37.96 -12.29
N SER A 86 -3.48 -38.05 -11.99
CA SER A 86 -2.68 -39.25 -12.22
C SER A 86 -2.43 -39.98 -10.89
N GLU A 87 -3.16 -41.08 -10.68
CA GLU A 87 -3.00 -41.98 -9.53
C GLU A 87 -1.57 -42.58 -9.45
N PRO A 88 -1.04 -42.82 -8.24
CA PRO A 88 0.20 -43.57 -8.06
C PRO A 88 0.00 -45.05 -8.45
N VAL A 89 0.89 -45.57 -9.30
CA VAL A 89 0.83 -46.97 -9.75
C VAL A 89 1.08 -47.94 -8.58
N PHE A 90 0.02 -48.52 -8.04
CA PHE A 90 0.11 -49.68 -7.16
C PHE A 90 0.47 -50.93 -7.98
N SER A 91 1.60 -51.55 -7.67
CA SER A 91 1.98 -52.84 -8.24
C SER A 91 0.99 -53.95 -7.84
N THR A 92 0.68 -54.85 -8.78
CA THR A 92 -0.24 -55.96 -8.55
C THR A 92 0.31 -57.00 -7.56
N PRO A 93 -0.55 -57.69 -6.79
CA PRO A 93 -0.13 -58.50 -5.63
C PRO A 93 0.39 -59.91 -5.96
N GLU A 94 0.73 -60.21 -7.22
CA GLU A 94 0.96 -61.59 -7.71
C GLU A 94 2.44 -61.95 -7.97
N VAL A 95 3.40 -61.09 -7.62
CA VAL A 95 4.84 -61.37 -7.75
C VAL A 95 5.59 -61.19 -6.42
N LEU A 96 5.16 -61.90 -5.39
CA LEU A 96 6.01 -62.25 -4.24
C LEU A 96 5.96 -63.75 -4.00
N SER A 97 7.14 -64.37 -3.93
CA SER A 97 7.29 -65.81 -3.98
C SER A 97 6.78 -66.54 -2.73
N GLN A 98 6.42 -67.80 -2.93
CA GLN A 98 6.20 -68.78 -1.87
C GLN A 98 7.38 -68.75 -0.88
N ARG A 99 7.13 -68.32 0.35
CA ARG A 99 8.10 -68.45 1.46
C ARG A 99 7.78 -69.70 2.25
N ASP A 100 8.81 -70.51 2.47
CA ASP A 100 8.79 -71.64 3.39
C ASP A 100 8.44 -71.17 4.82
N PRO A 101 7.36 -71.69 5.45
CA PRO A 101 6.97 -71.30 6.81
C PRO A 101 7.99 -71.65 7.90
N SER A 102 8.99 -72.49 7.61
CA SER A 102 10.06 -72.86 8.55
C SER A 102 11.25 -71.88 8.55
N GLN A 103 11.35 -70.99 7.56
CA GLN A 103 12.40 -69.98 7.47
C GLN A 103 12.05 -68.74 8.33
N PRO A 104 12.92 -68.31 9.27
CA PRO A 104 12.72 -67.08 10.02
C PRO A 104 12.63 -65.86 9.08
N SER A 105 11.53 -65.12 9.14
CA SER A 105 11.29 -63.95 8.29
C SER A 105 12.16 -62.73 8.66
N TRP A 106 12.84 -62.79 9.79
CA TRP A 106 13.87 -61.87 10.29
C TRP A 106 14.80 -62.63 11.25
N PHE A 107 15.99 -62.10 11.48
CA PHE A 107 17.02 -62.68 12.37
C PHE A 107 17.58 -61.60 13.32
N GLY A 108 18.14 -62.02 14.45
CA GLY A 108 18.77 -61.11 15.44
C GLY A 108 17.82 -60.65 16.54
N THR A 109 17.93 -59.38 16.96
CA THR A 109 17.07 -58.82 18.02
C THR A 109 15.72 -58.39 17.46
N ALA A 110 14.63 -58.72 18.15
CA ALA A 110 13.28 -58.35 17.73
C ALA A 110 13.14 -56.82 17.57
N ILE A 111 12.54 -56.38 16.47
CA ILE A 111 12.38 -54.93 16.16
C ILE A 111 11.54 -54.18 17.21
N SER A 112 10.75 -54.89 18.02
CA SER A 112 10.01 -54.37 19.18
C SER A 112 10.89 -54.14 20.42
N ALA A 113 12.01 -54.85 20.55
CA ALA A 113 12.98 -54.72 21.64
C ALA A 113 14.11 -53.70 21.35
N LEU A 114 14.15 -53.14 20.14
CA LEU A 114 15.06 -52.04 19.81
C LEU A 114 14.54 -50.72 20.40
N ASN A 115 15.46 -49.90 20.90
CA ASN A 115 15.18 -48.58 21.46
C ASN A 115 14.45 -47.66 20.45
N ARG A 116 13.33 -47.06 20.88
CA ARG A 116 12.52 -46.13 20.06
C ARG A 116 12.32 -44.80 20.76
N THR A 117 12.44 -43.71 20.02
CA THR A 117 12.07 -42.37 20.50
C THR A 117 10.53 -42.28 20.62
N PRO A 118 9.98 -41.54 21.61
CA PRO A 118 10.69 -40.76 22.63
C PRO A 118 11.19 -41.58 23.83
N ALA A 119 10.82 -42.85 23.97
CA ALA A 119 11.07 -43.64 25.19
C ALA A 119 12.57 -43.88 25.51
N CYS A 120 13.44 -43.91 24.49
CA CYS A 120 14.89 -43.99 24.67
C CYS A 120 15.62 -42.63 24.65
N SER A 121 14.89 -41.51 24.54
CA SER A 121 15.49 -40.18 24.48
C SER A 121 15.74 -39.62 25.89
N SER A 122 16.98 -39.19 26.15
CA SER A 122 17.28 -38.35 27.31
C SER A 122 16.43 -37.06 27.28
N PRO A 123 16.06 -36.48 28.44
CA PRO A 123 15.41 -35.18 28.48
C PRO A 123 16.25 -34.12 27.77
N LEU A 124 15.64 -33.41 26.81
CA LEU A 124 16.33 -32.35 26.07
C LEU A 124 16.64 -31.16 26.98
N PRO A 125 17.80 -30.50 26.81
CA PRO A 125 18.13 -29.28 27.54
C PRO A 125 17.18 -28.12 27.18
N THR A 126 17.14 -27.10 28.03
CA THR A 126 16.43 -25.84 27.79
C THR A 126 16.91 -25.19 26.49
N LEU A 127 16.00 -24.99 25.54
CA LEU A 127 16.27 -24.41 24.22
C LEU A 127 16.71 -22.94 24.36
N ARG A 128 17.95 -22.63 23.95
CA ARG A 128 18.54 -21.29 24.03
C ARG A 128 19.39 -21.00 22.79
N PRO A 129 19.38 -19.77 22.26
CA PRO A 129 20.26 -19.39 21.17
C PRO A 129 21.70 -19.19 21.66
N ASP A 130 22.67 -19.67 20.87
CA ASP A 130 24.10 -19.44 21.06
C ASP A 130 24.81 -19.37 19.69
N THR A 131 26.14 -19.20 19.69
CA THR A 131 26.96 -19.00 18.47
C THR A 131 26.98 -20.18 17.51
N HIS A 132 26.51 -21.36 17.93
CA HIS A 132 26.43 -22.58 17.12
C HIS A 132 24.99 -23.11 17.03
N HIS A 133 24.00 -22.42 17.63
CA HIS A 133 22.63 -22.90 17.80
C HIS A 133 21.61 -21.78 17.58
N THR A 134 21.11 -21.64 16.36
CA THR A 134 20.06 -20.67 16.03
C THR A 134 18.69 -21.18 16.48
N VAL A 135 18.14 -20.64 17.58
CA VAL A 135 16.76 -20.92 17.98
C VAL A 135 15.79 -20.24 17.01
N LEU A 136 15.13 -21.06 16.20
CA LEU A 136 14.38 -20.61 15.02
C LEU A 136 13.08 -19.87 15.37
N PHE A 137 13.13 -18.55 15.27
CA PHE A 137 11.97 -17.65 15.16
C PHE A 137 10.90 -18.17 14.16
N ARG A 138 11.34 -18.80 13.07
CA ARG A 138 10.52 -19.51 12.08
C ARG A 138 9.62 -20.58 12.72
N GLU A 139 10.19 -21.54 13.45
CA GLU A 139 9.43 -22.69 13.98
C GLU A 139 8.43 -22.25 15.04
N ALA A 140 8.75 -21.24 15.84
CA ALA A 140 7.81 -20.67 16.79
C ALA A 140 6.55 -20.13 16.08
N ILE A 141 6.71 -19.32 15.03
CA ILE A 141 5.57 -18.80 14.24
C ILE A 141 4.82 -19.91 13.49
N LEU A 142 5.53 -20.88 12.93
CA LEU A 142 4.93 -21.99 12.19
C LEU A 142 4.22 -23.01 13.08
N THR A 143 4.56 -23.11 14.37
CA THR A 143 3.86 -23.97 15.34
C THR A 143 2.34 -23.68 15.39
N TYR A 144 1.95 -22.41 15.26
CA TYR A 144 0.54 -21.97 15.20
C TYR A 144 0.07 -21.55 13.81
N ASN A 145 0.96 -21.49 12.81
CA ASN A 145 0.63 -21.27 11.40
C ASN A 145 0.96 -22.51 10.53
N SER A 146 0.77 -23.72 11.06
CA SER A 146 1.24 -24.98 10.45
C SER A 146 0.74 -25.22 9.01
N ARG A 147 -0.50 -24.79 8.68
CA ARG A 147 -1.06 -24.80 7.31
C ARG A 147 -0.18 -24.04 6.29
N TYR A 148 0.67 -23.14 6.75
CA TYR A 148 1.54 -22.28 5.95
C TYR A 148 3.02 -22.68 6.01
N ALA A 149 3.40 -23.75 6.73
CA ALA A 149 4.80 -24.14 6.90
C ALA A 149 5.55 -24.41 5.59
N ASN A 150 4.84 -24.91 4.57
CA ASN A 150 5.36 -25.17 3.23
C ASN A 150 5.02 -24.04 2.22
N ARG A 151 4.59 -22.86 2.70
CA ARG A 151 4.13 -21.73 1.87
C ARG A 151 4.71 -20.37 2.29
N TRP A 152 5.09 -20.22 3.56
CA TRP A 152 5.74 -19.02 4.07
C TRP A 152 7.26 -19.18 4.00
N ASP A 153 7.87 -18.28 3.23
CA ASP A 153 9.32 -18.15 3.13
C ASP A 153 9.82 -17.15 4.18
N PHE A 154 10.84 -17.57 4.95
CA PHE A 154 11.48 -16.79 6.01
C PHE A 154 12.94 -16.45 5.69
N ARG A 155 13.44 -16.81 4.49
CA ARG A 155 14.86 -16.60 4.12
C ARG A 155 15.25 -15.12 4.18
N GLY A 156 14.35 -14.21 3.79
CA GLY A 156 14.60 -12.77 3.86
C GLY A 156 14.83 -12.26 5.27
N LEU A 157 14.07 -12.78 6.25
CA LEU A 157 14.29 -12.47 7.67
C LEU A 157 15.55 -13.15 8.23
N HIS A 158 15.87 -14.37 7.79
CA HIS A 158 17.09 -15.06 8.19
C HIS A 158 18.33 -14.30 7.71
N SER A 159 18.46 -14.12 6.40
CA SER A 159 19.55 -13.34 5.77
C SER A 159 19.62 -11.90 6.27
N PHE A 160 18.48 -11.27 6.63
CA PHE A 160 18.52 -9.98 7.30
C PHE A 160 19.32 -10.00 8.61
N PHE A 161 19.14 -11.01 9.46
CA PHE A 161 19.86 -11.13 10.73
C PHE A 161 21.26 -11.76 10.62
N THR A 162 21.61 -12.41 9.52
CA THR A 162 22.90 -13.13 9.36
C THR A 162 23.83 -12.58 8.27
N GLU A 163 23.34 -11.74 7.36
CA GLU A 163 24.10 -11.23 6.21
C GLU A 163 24.02 -9.68 6.06
N TYR A 164 23.09 -9.01 6.74
CA TYR A 164 22.78 -7.59 6.50
C TYR A 164 22.81 -6.69 7.74
N LEU A 165 22.23 -7.14 8.86
CA LEU A 165 22.25 -6.41 10.13
C LEU A 165 23.60 -6.60 10.83
N ASP A 166 24.05 -5.57 11.55
CA ASP A 166 25.28 -5.68 12.34
C ASP A 166 25.16 -6.74 13.46
N ASP A 167 26.29 -7.33 13.82
CA ASP A 167 26.41 -8.44 14.74
C ASP A 167 25.98 -8.08 16.19
N ASP A 168 26.24 -6.84 16.63
CA ASP A 168 25.76 -6.31 17.92
C ASP A 168 24.32 -5.77 17.83
N GLU A 169 23.90 -5.23 16.67
CA GLU A 169 22.49 -4.91 16.43
C GLU A 169 21.60 -6.18 16.51
N ALA A 170 22.05 -7.29 15.91
CA ALA A 170 21.38 -8.58 15.95
C ALA A 170 21.37 -9.17 17.37
N ARG A 171 22.52 -9.21 18.06
CA ARG A 171 22.59 -9.62 19.47
C ARG A 171 21.67 -8.80 20.36
N SER A 172 21.60 -7.48 20.16
CA SER A 172 20.72 -6.58 20.90
C SER A 172 19.24 -6.87 20.64
N PHE A 173 18.85 -7.13 19.38
CA PHE A 173 17.48 -7.54 19.04
C PHE A 173 17.07 -8.83 19.76
N PHE A 174 17.85 -9.92 19.62
CA PHE A 174 17.47 -11.21 20.21
C PHE A 174 17.52 -11.22 21.74
N LYS A 175 18.43 -10.45 22.36
CA LYS A 175 18.60 -10.39 23.82
C LYS A 175 17.63 -9.44 24.53
N VAL A 176 17.19 -8.36 23.88
CA VAL A 176 16.42 -7.28 24.52
C VAL A 176 15.09 -7.04 23.82
N THR A 177 15.11 -6.63 22.55
CA THR A 177 13.91 -6.19 21.82
C THR A 177 12.90 -7.33 21.64
N LEU A 178 13.35 -8.49 21.16
CA LEU A 178 12.48 -9.64 20.88
C LEU A 178 11.76 -10.13 22.15
N PRO A 179 12.41 -10.44 23.29
CA PRO A 179 11.71 -10.79 24.53
C PRO A 179 10.71 -9.74 25.00
N ALA A 180 10.96 -8.45 24.77
CA ALA A 180 10.05 -7.38 25.13
C ALA A 180 8.85 -7.27 24.18
N MET A 181 9.04 -7.44 22.87
CA MET A 181 7.95 -7.57 21.89
C MET A 181 7.06 -8.77 22.21
N VAL A 182 7.64 -9.91 22.57
CA VAL A 182 6.87 -11.11 22.96
C VAL A 182 6.04 -10.84 24.23
N LYS A 183 6.59 -10.12 25.22
CA LYS A 183 5.83 -9.66 26.40
C LYS A 183 4.67 -8.74 26.01
N LEU A 184 4.87 -7.77 25.11
CA LEU A 184 3.80 -6.90 24.60
C LEU A 184 2.73 -7.70 23.84
N ALA A 185 3.12 -8.70 23.06
CA ALA A 185 2.19 -9.53 22.30
C ALA A 185 1.33 -10.43 23.21
N LEU A 186 1.96 -11.09 24.19
CA LEU A 186 1.28 -11.96 25.17
C LEU A 186 0.30 -11.21 26.07
N ARG A 187 0.62 -9.95 26.42
CA ARG A 187 -0.23 -9.08 27.26
C ARG A 187 -1.39 -8.43 26.51
N LEU A 188 -1.64 -8.77 25.24
CA LEU A 188 -2.75 -8.21 24.47
C LEU A 188 -4.12 -8.27 25.20
N PRO A 189 -4.51 -9.36 25.90
CA PRO A 189 -5.79 -9.40 26.63
C PRO A 189 -5.88 -8.42 27.82
N GLU A 190 -4.74 -8.01 28.38
CA GLU A 190 -4.66 -6.99 29.43
C GLU A 190 -4.71 -5.57 28.87
N ILE A 191 -4.08 -5.37 27.70
CA ILE A 191 -3.83 -4.07 27.08
C ILE A 191 -5.00 -3.63 26.18
N VAL A 192 -5.57 -4.57 25.41
CA VAL A 192 -6.69 -4.39 24.48
C VAL A 192 -7.89 -5.17 25.03
N THR A 193 -8.48 -4.63 26.09
CA THR A 193 -9.65 -5.22 26.80
C THR A 193 -10.92 -5.19 25.96
N GLN A 194 -10.98 -4.34 24.94
CA GLN A 194 -12.03 -4.27 23.91
C GLN A 194 -11.40 -4.32 22.51
N SER A 195 -11.88 -5.23 21.67
CA SER A 195 -11.46 -5.30 20.27
C SER A 195 -11.84 -4.03 19.51
N PRO A 196 -10.93 -3.44 18.69
CA PRO A 196 -11.31 -2.38 17.75
C PRO A 196 -12.42 -2.85 16.80
N PRO A 197 -13.47 -2.03 16.54
CA PRO A 197 -14.47 -2.35 15.54
C PRO A 197 -13.86 -2.31 14.13
N LEU A 198 -14.50 -2.98 13.16
CA LEU A 198 -14.09 -2.87 11.76
C LEU A 198 -14.65 -1.57 11.17
N LEU A 199 -13.77 -0.72 10.61
CA LEU A 199 -14.11 0.42 9.77
C LEU A 199 -14.46 -0.09 8.37
N LYS A 200 -15.66 -0.65 8.22
CA LYS A 200 -16.21 -1.15 6.94
C LYS A 200 -16.58 -0.01 6.00
N LYS A 201 -16.79 -0.34 4.72
CA LYS A 201 -17.31 0.58 3.71
C LYS A 201 -18.59 1.30 4.17
N GLN A 202 -18.71 2.57 3.78
CA GLN A 202 -19.81 3.49 4.12
C GLN A 202 -19.93 3.81 5.62
N MET A 203 -19.00 3.37 6.49
CA MET A 203 -19.00 3.75 7.90
C MET A 203 -18.23 5.06 8.14
N ARG A 204 -18.95 6.13 8.49
CA ARG A 204 -18.35 7.31 9.15
C ARG A 204 -18.13 7.00 10.63
N HIS A 205 -16.95 6.47 10.98
CA HIS A 205 -16.63 6.03 12.34
C HIS A 205 -15.17 6.28 12.72
N SER A 206 -14.88 6.40 14.03
CA SER A 206 -13.55 6.69 14.56
C SER A 206 -13.16 5.71 15.66
N ILE A 207 -11.89 5.31 15.68
CA ILE A 207 -11.28 4.45 16.70
C ILE A 207 -10.09 5.21 17.28
N THR A 208 -10.03 5.40 18.60
CA THR A 208 -8.87 5.98 19.29
C THR A 208 -8.22 4.93 20.18
N LEU A 209 -6.90 4.77 20.07
CA LEU A 209 -6.11 3.77 20.79
C LEU A 209 -4.89 4.44 21.43
N SER A 210 -4.40 3.93 22.56
CA SER A 210 -3.11 4.37 23.11
C SER A 210 -1.94 3.78 22.32
N GLN A 211 -0.80 4.45 22.28
CA GLN A 211 0.40 3.95 21.59
C GLN A 211 0.87 2.59 22.17
N LEU A 212 0.57 2.30 23.44
CA LEU A 212 0.74 0.97 24.08
C LEU A 212 -0.15 -0.12 23.44
N GLN A 213 -1.42 0.19 23.16
CA GLN A 213 -2.32 -0.73 22.45
C GLN A 213 -1.85 -0.97 21.02
N VAL A 214 -1.38 0.08 20.34
CA VAL A 214 -0.81 -0.02 19.00
C VAL A 214 0.44 -0.90 18.99
N ALA A 215 1.38 -0.70 19.92
CA ALA A 215 2.60 -1.51 20.05
C ALA A 215 2.31 -2.99 20.35
N SER A 216 1.30 -3.30 21.19
CA SER A 216 0.87 -4.68 21.48
C SER A 216 0.22 -5.36 20.27
N LEU A 217 -0.61 -4.64 19.51
CA LEU A 217 -1.23 -5.13 18.28
C LEU A 217 -0.21 -5.32 17.14
N LEU A 218 0.74 -4.40 16.96
CA LEU A 218 1.80 -4.53 15.96
C LEU A 218 2.84 -5.61 16.34
N SER A 219 3.10 -5.83 17.63
CA SER A 219 3.89 -6.99 18.06
C SER A 219 3.20 -8.30 17.64
N ASN A 220 1.88 -8.40 17.80
CA ASN A 220 1.08 -9.54 17.33
C ASN A 220 1.07 -9.68 15.79
N ALA A 221 1.08 -8.57 15.06
CA ALA A 221 1.22 -8.55 13.60
C ALA A 221 2.58 -9.11 13.14
N PHE A 222 3.67 -8.71 13.82
CA PHE A 222 5.03 -9.19 13.58
C PHE A 222 5.18 -10.69 13.82
N PHE A 223 4.57 -11.21 14.89
CA PHE A 223 4.51 -12.65 15.17
C PHE A 223 3.45 -13.41 14.34
N CYS A 224 2.75 -12.76 13.41
CA CYS A 224 1.73 -13.35 12.55
C CYS A 224 0.60 -14.09 13.31
N THR A 225 0.14 -13.53 14.44
CA THR A 225 -0.82 -14.19 15.33
C THR A 225 -2.28 -13.98 14.97
N PHE A 226 -2.63 -12.95 14.19
CA PHE A 226 -4.02 -12.62 13.90
C PHE A 226 -4.71 -13.72 13.08
N PRO A 227 -5.75 -14.40 13.62
CA PRO A 227 -6.40 -15.52 12.95
C PRO A 227 -7.21 -15.06 11.74
N ARG A 228 -7.45 -15.96 10.79
CA ARG A 228 -8.24 -15.74 9.55
C ARG A 228 -7.69 -14.70 8.56
N ARG A 229 -6.62 -13.96 8.89
CA ARG A 229 -5.98 -12.93 8.03
C ARG A 229 -4.98 -13.44 6.99
N ASN A 230 -4.81 -14.77 6.89
CA ASN A 230 -3.79 -15.44 6.07
C ASN A 230 -4.40 -16.18 4.84
N ALA A 231 -5.65 -15.91 4.49
CA ALA A 231 -6.42 -16.67 3.50
C ALA A 231 -6.70 -15.83 2.23
N TYR A 232 -5.92 -16.07 1.18
CA TYR A 232 -5.98 -15.34 -0.10
C TYR A 232 -7.19 -15.68 -0.99
N GLN A 233 -8.10 -16.57 -0.58
CA GLN A 233 -9.33 -16.84 -1.34
C GLN A 233 -10.29 -15.64 -1.31
N ARG A 234 -10.94 -15.34 -2.45
CA ARG A 234 -11.90 -14.21 -2.56
C ARG A 234 -13.09 -14.29 -1.60
N ASN A 235 -13.45 -15.49 -1.16
CA ASN A 235 -14.54 -15.75 -0.20
C ASN A 235 -14.06 -15.89 1.26
N SER A 236 -12.83 -15.48 1.58
CA SER A 236 -12.39 -15.40 2.98
C SER A 236 -13.03 -14.20 3.70
N GLU A 237 -13.25 -14.31 5.01
CA GLU A 237 -13.93 -13.31 5.85
C GLU A 237 -13.32 -11.90 5.77
N TYR A 238 -12.01 -11.82 5.47
CA TYR A 238 -11.25 -10.57 5.39
C TYR A 238 -10.72 -10.28 3.98
N SER A 239 -11.32 -10.86 2.93
CA SER A 239 -10.84 -10.69 1.55
C SER A 239 -10.91 -9.24 1.02
N SER A 240 -11.72 -8.39 1.64
CA SER A 240 -11.81 -6.94 1.37
C SER A 240 -10.91 -6.09 2.29
N PHE A 241 -10.14 -6.68 3.20
CA PHE A 241 -9.23 -5.99 4.12
C PHE A 241 -7.76 -6.23 3.74
N PRO A 242 -6.84 -5.30 4.05
CA PRO A 242 -5.41 -5.52 3.83
C PRO A 242 -4.84 -6.71 4.62
N SER A 243 -3.66 -7.19 4.24
CA SER A 243 -2.87 -8.09 5.09
C SER A 243 -2.34 -7.32 6.31
N ILE A 244 -2.43 -7.93 7.50
CA ILE A 244 -1.87 -7.37 8.75
C ILE A 244 -0.68 -8.18 9.28
N ASN A 245 -0.64 -9.49 9.06
CA ASN A 245 0.47 -10.34 9.51
C ASN A 245 1.72 -10.15 8.61
N PHE A 246 2.91 -10.12 9.21
CA PHE A 246 4.15 -9.68 8.56
C PHE A 246 4.83 -10.76 7.67
N ASN A 247 4.18 -11.91 7.44
CA ASN A 247 4.75 -13.04 6.69
C ASN A 247 5.23 -12.72 5.26
N ASP A 248 4.72 -11.66 4.63
CA ASP A 248 5.11 -11.25 3.27
C ASP A 248 6.36 -10.32 3.25
N LEU A 249 6.74 -9.79 4.41
CA LEU A 249 7.96 -9.02 4.66
C LEU A 249 9.17 -9.94 4.93
N PHE A 250 8.93 -11.16 5.45
CA PHE A 250 9.99 -12.13 5.81
C PHE A 250 10.54 -12.95 4.63
N LYS A 251 9.90 -12.84 3.45
CA LYS A 251 10.25 -13.60 2.23
C LYS A 251 11.60 -13.18 1.66
N GLY A 252 12.37 -14.14 1.14
CA GLY A 252 13.67 -13.90 0.52
C GLY A 252 13.58 -13.15 -0.81
N GLY A 253 14.72 -12.62 -1.27
CA GLY A 253 14.92 -12.23 -2.66
C GLY A 253 15.05 -13.46 -3.57
N LYS A 254 15.15 -13.23 -4.88
CA LYS A 254 15.49 -14.31 -5.84
C LYS A 254 16.93 -14.79 -5.72
N HIS A 255 17.84 -13.89 -5.31
CA HIS A 255 19.29 -14.10 -5.31
C HIS A 255 19.93 -13.48 -4.04
N GLY A 256 19.51 -13.97 -2.85
CA GLY A 256 19.98 -13.47 -1.54
C GLY A 256 19.06 -12.43 -0.90
N VAL A 257 19.65 -11.50 -0.13
CA VAL A 257 18.95 -10.42 0.58
C VAL A 257 18.15 -9.53 -0.38
N ASP A 258 16.85 -9.39 -0.13
CA ASP A 258 16.05 -8.33 -0.75
C ASP A 258 16.29 -7.03 0.03
N ARG A 259 17.09 -6.12 -0.54
CA ARG A 259 17.47 -4.86 0.12
C ARG A 259 16.25 -4.09 0.64
N ARG A 260 15.18 -3.97 -0.16
CA ARG A 260 14.00 -3.20 0.26
C ARG A 260 13.34 -3.82 1.48
N ARG A 261 13.27 -5.15 1.57
CA ARG A 261 12.81 -5.83 2.80
C ARG A 261 13.77 -5.65 3.97
N ALA A 262 15.06 -5.65 3.73
CA ALA A 262 16.08 -5.47 4.77
C ALA A 262 16.02 -4.05 5.40
N GLU A 263 15.98 -3.01 4.57
CA GLU A 263 15.84 -1.62 5.01
C GLU A 263 14.51 -1.42 5.76
N LYS A 264 13.39 -1.98 5.25
CA LYS A 264 12.09 -2.02 5.94
C LYS A 264 12.15 -2.70 7.30
N LEU A 265 12.81 -3.86 7.40
CA LEU A 265 12.98 -4.59 8.65
C LEU A 265 13.79 -3.76 9.64
N LYS A 266 14.87 -3.09 9.20
CA LYS A 266 15.66 -2.20 10.07
C LYS A 266 14.80 -1.05 10.63
N THR A 267 14.03 -0.36 9.78
CA THR A 267 13.10 0.70 10.20
C THR A 267 12.04 0.22 11.21
N LEU A 268 11.41 -0.94 10.95
CA LEU A 268 10.37 -1.49 11.83
C LEU A 268 10.91 -2.03 13.16
N LEU A 269 12.11 -2.65 13.13
CA LEU A 269 12.77 -3.10 14.36
C LEU A 269 13.27 -1.95 15.22
N HIS A 270 13.63 -0.81 14.62
CA HIS A 270 13.93 0.41 15.38
C HIS A 270 12.70 0.94 16.13
N TYR A 271 11.52 0.98 15.50
CA TYR A 271 10.26 1.28 16.18
C TYR A 271 10.01 0.34 17.37
N PHE A 272 10.11 -0.98 17.17
CA PHE A 272 9.92 -1.95 18.24
C PHE A 272 10.95 -1.79 19.37
N LYS A 273 12.23 -1.56 19.03
CA LYS A 273 13.30 -1.24 20.00
C LYS A 273 12.96 0.00 20.82
N ARG A 274 12.42 1.06 20.21
CA ARG A 274 12.01 2.27 20.93
C ARG A 274 10.81 2.04 21.85
N VAL A 275 9.69 1.53 21.35
CA VAL A 275 8.48 1.37 22.20
C VAL A 275 8.66 0.32 23.31
N THR A 276 9.54 -0.66 23.12
CA THR A 276 9.91 -1.62 24.18
C THR A 276 10.90 -1.04 25.20
N THR A 277 11.80 -0.14 24.80
CA THR A 277 12.74 0.55 25.71
C THR A 277 12.05 1.63 26.55
N ARG A 278 11.22 2.45 25.91
CA ARG A 278 10.44 3.52 26.54
C ARG A 278 9.08 3.63 25.86
N MET A 279 8.06 3.03 26.47
CA MET A 279 6.70 3.05 25.94
C MET A 279 6.14 4.49 25.91
N PRO A 280 5.76 5.03 24.73
CA PRO A 280 5.10 6.33 24.65
C PRO A 280 3.67 6.28 25.20
N CYS A 281 3.21 7.40 25.75
CA CYS A 281 1.98 7.50 26.55
C CYS A 281 0.80 8.19 25.84
N GLY A 282 0.94 8.57 24.57
CA GLY A 282 -0.12 9.24 23.82
C GLY A 282 -1.14 8.31 23.17
N THR A 283 -1.94 8.89 22.28
CA THR A 283 -2.99 8.18 21.52
C THR A 283 -2.91 8.44 20.03
N LEU A 284 -3.53 7.57 19.23
CA LEU A 284 -3.84 7.78 17.81
C LEU A 284 -5.35 7.67 17.59
N THR A 285 -5.91 8.49 16.71
CA THR A 285 -7.26 8.31 16.16
C THR A 285 -7.20 7.88 14.70
N PHE A 286 -7.90 6.80 14.35
CA PHE A 286 -8.17 6.38 12.98
C PHE A 286 -9.64 6.65 12.65
N ARG A 287 -9.92 7.48 11.65
CA ARG A 287 -11.26 7.94 11.28
C ARG A 287 -11.56 7.62 9.81
N ARG A 288 -12.49 6.71 9.54
CA ARG A 288 -13.04 6.51 8.19
C ARG A 288 -14.10 7.59 7.94
N GLN A 289 -14.04 8.22 6.77
CA GLN A 289 -15.03 9.19 6.30
C GLN A 289 -15.64 8.71 4.99
N SER A 290 -16.92 9.02 4.82
CA SER A 290 -17.71 8.88 3.60
C SER A 290 -18.68 10.08 3.58
N PHE A 291 -18.95 10.62 2.39
CA PHE A 291 -19.88 11.74 2.22
C PHE A 291 -20.90 11.41 1.11
N PRO A 292 -22.17 11.11 1.44
CA PRO A 292 -23.17 10.69 0.45
C PRO A 292 -23.65 11.83 -0.48
N LYS A 293 -23.28 13.08 -0.18
CA LYS A 293 -23.56 14.25 -1.02
C LYS A 293 -22.25 14.96 -1.36
N MET A 294 -21.77 14.75 -2.58
CA MET A 294 -20.60 15.42 -3.15
C MET A 294 -20.96 16.79 -3.78
N PRO A 295 -19.98 17.66 -4.04
CA PRO A 295 -20.21 18.93 -4.74
C PRO A 295 -20.74 18.76 -6.17
N VAL A 296 -21.47 19.78 -6.65
CA VAL A 296 -21.88 19.89 -8.05
C VAL A 296 -20.82 20.70 -8.79
N TRP A 297 -19.77 20.01 -9.23
CA TRP A 297 -18.57 20.63 -9.81
C TRP A 297 -18.86 21.55 -10.99
N THR A 298 -19.79 21.19 -11.89
CA THR A 298 -20.18 21.95 -13.09
C THR A 298 -20.62 23.39 -12.86
N THR A 299 -21.20 23.69 -11.68
CA THR A 299 -21.79 25.00 -11.36
C THR A 299 -21.17 25.62 -10.11
N CYS A 300 -20.07 25.06 -9.60
CA CYS A 300 -19.42 25.52 -8.39
C CYS A 300 -18.82 26.92 -8.58
N LYS A 301 -19.23 27.89 -7.76
CA LYS A 301 -18.78 29.30 -7.83
C LYS A 301 -17.67 29.66 -6.85
N ASP A 302 -17.05 28.66 -6.23
CA ASP A 302 -15.83 28.84 -5.46
C ASP A 302 -14.66 29.16 -6.39
N ARG A 303 -13.77 30.06 -5.95
CA ARG A 303 -12.47 30.34 -6.59
C ARG A 303 -11.36 29.55 -5.90
N LEU A 304 -10.20 29.45 -6.54
CA LEU A 304 -9.04 28.81 -5.94
C LEU A 304 -8.64 29.49 -4.61
N THR A 305 -8.24 28.68 -3.64
CA THR A 305 -7.61 29.12 -2.38
C THR A 305 -6.14 29.47 -2.61
N ARG A 306 -5.43 29.95 -1.57
CA ARG A 306 -4.01 30.30 -1.70
C ARG A 306 -3.18 29.05 -1.98
N LEU A 307 -2.16 29.20 -2.83
CA LEU A 307 -1.19 28.17 -3.16
C LEU A 307 0.19 28.56 -2.60
N HIS A 308 0.83 27.60 -1.94
CA HIS A 308 2.28 27.51 -1.85
C HIS A 308 2.71 26.33 -2.71
N VAL A 309 3.73 26.49 -3.54
CA VAL A 309 4.30 25.41 -4.35
C VAL A 309 5.82 25.46 -4.30
N SER A 310 6.45 24.30 -4.14
CA SER A 310 7.90 24.17 -3.97
C SER A 310 8.42 22.90 -4.65
N ALA A 311 9.63 22.98 -5.21
CA ALA A 311 10.38 21.82 -5.66
C ALA A 311 11.21 21.18 -4.54
N GLU A 312 11.53 21.93 -3.50
CA GLU A 312 12.26 21.48 -2.31
C GLU A 312 11.30 21.19 -1.14
N GLY A 313 11.73 20.35 -0.21
CA GLY A 313 10.94 19.94 0.96
C GLY A 313 10.03 18.73 0.74
N THR A 314 9.41 18.26 1.81
CA THR A 314 8.52 17.08 1.80
C THR A 314 7.22 17.28 2.59
N ILE A 315 6.26 16.36 2.37
CA ILE A 315 4.94 16.41 3.02
C ILE A 315 5.05 16.15 4.53
N GLU A 316 5.94 15.25 4.95
CA GLU A 316 6.12 14.89 6.36
C GLU A 316 6.94 15.91 7.16
N GLU A 317 7.98 16.52 6.58
CA GLU A 317 8.85 17.48 7.28
C GLU A 317 8.29 18.92 7.20
N ASP A 318 8.28 19.53 6.02
CA ASP A 318 7.82 20.92 5.81
C ASP A 318 6.30 21.08 5.97
N GLY A 319 5.54 20.03 5.70
CA GLY A 319 4.09 19.97 5.95
C GLY A 319 3.69 19.85 7.42
N THR A 320 4.58 20.10 8.39
CA THR A 320 4.30 19.98 9.83
C THR A 320 3.08 20.81 10.27
N GLY A 321 2.11 20.18 10.92
CA GLY A 321 0.85 20.80 11.37
C GLY A 321 -0.22 21.01 10.28
N MET A 322 0.09 20.73 9.01
CA MET A 322 -0.88 20.71 7.92
C MET A 322 -1.66 19.38 7.90
N LEU A 323 -2.73 19.28 7.09
CA LEU A 323 -3.24 17.95 6.71
C LEU A 323 -2.31 17.35 5.66
N GLN A 324 -1.53 16.35 6.05
CA GLN A 324 -0.54 15.71 5.19
C GLN A 324 -1.21 14.62 4.35
N VAL A 325 -0.96 14.60 3.04
CA VAL A 325 -1.59 13.63 2.12
C VAL A 325 -0.74 12.39 1.95
N ASP A 326 -1.33 11.23 2.22
CA ASP A 326 -0.85 9.90 1.88
C ASP A 326 -1.43 9.51 0.50
N PHE A 327 -0.53 9.24 -0.46
CA PHE A 327 -0.86 8.89 -1.86
C PHE A 327 -1.28 7.41 -1.96
N ALA A 328 -2.32 7.08 -1.21
CA ALA A 328 -2.61 5.73 -0.77
C ALA A 328 -2.99 4.76 -1.89
N ASN A 329 -2.90 3.47 -1.57
CA ASN A 329 -3.70 2.46 -2.22
C ASN A 329 -5.08 2.38 -1.53
N LYS A 330 -6.14 2.08 -2.29
CA LYS A 330 -7.46 1.81 -1.67
C LYS A 330 -7.43 0.67 -0.66
N VAL A 331 -6.44 -0.23 -0.77
CA VAL A 331 -6.06 -1.22 0.25
C VAL A 331 -4.96 -0.60 1.12
N ILE A 332 -5.37 0.22 2.10
CA ILE A 332 -4.55 1.14 2.91
C ILE A 332 -3.17 0.59 3.36
N GLY A 333 -2.12 1.42 3.25
CA GLY A 333 -0.72 1.05 3.49
C GLY A 333 -0.14 0.17 2.38
N GLY A 334 -0.80 0.12 1.21
CA GLY A 334 -0.40 -0.57 -0.01
C GLY A 334 0.39 -1.87 0.18
N GLY A 335 1.61 -1.85 -0.32
CA GLY A 335 2.60 -2.92 -0.25
C GLY A 335 3.56 -2.84 0.94
N VAL A 336 3.23 -2.16 2.05
CA VAL A 336 4.20 -1.93 3.15
C VAL A 336 4.73 -3.23 3.75
N LEU A 337 3.87 -4.23 3.94
CA LEU A 337 4.26 -5.58 4.38
C LEU A 337 4.73 -6.49 3.22
N GLY A 338 5.03 -5.93 2.04
CA GLY A 338 5.45 -6.63 0.84
C GLY A 338 6.54 -5.86 0.09
N PHE A 339 6.42 -5.72 -1.23
CA PHE A 339 7.46 -5.14 -2.11
C PHE A 339 7.37 -3.62 -2.33
N GLY A 340 6.22 -2.99 -2.08
CA GLY A 340 6.04 -1.54 -2.34
C GLY A 340 6.87 -0.68 -1.40
N LEU A 341 7.53 0.36 -1.91
CA LEU A 341 8.39 1.26 -1.14
C LEU A 341 8.36 2.69 -1.71
N VAL A 342 7.17 3.14 -2.10
CA VAL A 342 6.88 4.52 -2.55
C VAL A 342 6.27 5.32 -1.38
N GLN A 343 5.77 6.54 -1.63
CA GLN A 343 5.38 7.51 -0.60
C GLN A 343 4.47 6.94 0.52
N GLU A 344 3.39 6.21 0.18
CA GLU A 344 2.52 5.53 1.16
C GLU A 344 3.31 4.57 2.06
N GLU A 345 4.08 3.65 1.46
CA GLU A 345 4.82 2.66 2.25
C GLU A 345 5.95 3.28 3.07
N ILE A 346 6.67 4.26 2.53
CA ILE A 346 7.70 5.02 3.24
C ILE A 346 7.09 5.70 4.47
N ARG A 347 5.95 6.37 4.33
CA ARG A 347 5.31 7.05 5.45
C ARG A 347 4.85 6.05 6.53
N PHE A 348 4.29 4.92 6.10
CA PHE A 348 3.92 3.82 7.01
C PHE A 348 5.12 3.12 7.67
N LEU A 349 6.35 3.27 7.16
CA LEU A 349 7.57 2.73 7.76
C LEU A 349 8.19 3.69 8.77
N ILE A 350 8.22 5.00 8.49
CA ILE A 350 8.75 5.99 9.44
C ILE A 350 7.76 6.31 10.56
N CYS A 351 6.46 6.09 10.33
CA CYS A 351 5.37 6.14 11.32
C CYS A 351 4.65 4.76 11.47
N PRO A 352 5.27 3.68 11.98
CA PRO A 352 4.70 2.31 11.97
C PRO A 352 3.33 2.14 12.62
N GLU A 353 2.94 3.05 13.50
CA GLU A 353 1.63 3.07 14.13
C GLU A 353 0.50 3.14 13.08
N MET A 354 0.75 3.75 11.92
CA MET A 354 -0.17 3.81 10.77
C MET A 354 -0.48 2.41 10.18
N ILE A 355 0.47 1.45 10.25
CA ILE A 355 0.29 0.07 9.76
C ILE A 355 -0.90 -0.60 10.44
N LEU A 356 -1.24 -0.22 11.68
CA LEU A 356 -2.37 -0.80 12.40
C LEU A 356 -3.72 -0.57 11.71
N SER A 357 -3.86 0.48 10.89
CA SER A 357 -5.07 0.70 10.06
C SER A 357 -5.46 -0.55 9.25
N ARG A 358 -4.47 -1.32 8.79
CA ARG A 358 -4.64 -2.58 8.05
C ARG A 358 -5.36 -3.68 8.84
N LEU A 359 -5.38 -3.59 10.18
CA LEU A 359 -6.13 -4.52 11.02
C LEU A 359 -7.65 -4.34 10.88
N PHE A 360 -8.15 -3.11 10.75
CA PHE A 360 -9.59 -2.83 10.88
C PHE A 360 -10.20 -1.98 9.76
N THR A 361 -9.43 -1.40 8.85
CA THR A 361 -9.94 -0.63 7.72
C THR A 361 -10.18 -1.52 6.50
N GLU A 362 -11.42 -1.59 6.04
CA GLU A 362 -11.78 -2.24 4.77
C GLU A 362 -11.29 -1.41 3.57
N THR A 363 -11.11 -2.03 2.39
CA THR A 363 -10.82 -1.32 1.13
C THR A 363 -11.71 -0.08 0.96
N LEU A 364 -11.11 1.06 0.59
CA LEU A 364 -11.83 2.32 0.33
C LEU A 364 -12.61 2.27 -0.99
N GLU A 365 -13.85 2.78 -0.97
CA GLU A 365 -14.62 3.11 -2.17
C GLU A 365 -14.34 4.54 -2.66
N ALA A 366 -14.95 4.93 -3.79
CA ALA A 366 -14.67 6.20 -4.47
C ALA A 366 -15.03 7.44 -3.63
N ASP A 367 -16.01 7.34 -2.74
CA ASP A 367 -16.52 8.40 -1.88
C ASP A 367 -15.86 8.47 -0.48
N GLU A 368 -14.83 7.65 -0.23
CA GLU A 368 -14.28 7.42 1.12
C GLU A 368 -12.82 7.85 1.30
N CYS A 369 -12.44 8.17 2.53
CA CYS A 369 -11.03 8.34 2.93
C CYS A 369 -10.78 7.74 4.33
N LEU A 370 -9.50 7.56 4.68
CA LEU A 370 -9.09 7.30 6.06
C LEU A 370 -8.19 8.44 6.54
N VAL A 371 -8.53 9.05 7.67
CA VAL A 371 -7.67 10.02 8.35
C VAL A 371 -7.06 9.38 9.59
N ILE A 372 -5.74 9.55 9.76
CA ILE A 372 -4.97 9.07 10.90
C ILE A 372 -4.38 10.28 11.63
N ILE A 373 -4.71 10.42 12.92
CA ILE A 373 -4.32 11.55 13.76
C ILE A 373 -3.43 11.04 14.88
N GLY A 374 -2.28 11.67 15.10
CA GLY A 374 -1.45 11.44 16.28
C GLY A 374 -0.28 10.47 16.11
N ALA A 375 -0.04 9.97 14.89
CA ALA A 375 1.08 9.08 14.61
C ALA A 375 2.41 9.75 14.91
N GLU A 376 3.26 9.07 15.67
CA GLU A 376 4.62 9.50 15.96
C GLU A 376 5.58 9.02 14.87
N GLN A 377 6.53 9.88 14.48
CA GLN A 377 7.64 9.47 13.61
C GLN A 377 8.79 8.91 14.47
N TYR A 378 9.30 7.74 14.06
CA TYR A 378 10.33 7.01 14.80
C TYR A 378 11.68 6.92 14.08
N SER A 379 11.70 7.11 12.76
CA SER A 379 12.90 6.93 11.94
C SER A 379 13.12 8.08 10.96
N CYS A 380 14.40 8.39 10.72
CA CYS A 380 14.85 9.14 9.55
C CYS A 380 15.05 8.17 8.37
N TYR A 381 15.00 8.66 7.14
CA TYR A 381 15.28 7.86 5.95
C TYR A 381 16.03 8.66 4.87
N GLU A 382 16.63 7.95 3.92
CA GLU A 382 17.19 8.51 2.68
C GLU A 382 16.58 7.78 1.48
N GLY A 383 16.51 8.43 0.32
CA GLY A 383 16.18 7.77 -0.95
C GLY A 383 14.71 7.33 -1.10
N TYR A 384 14.41 6.61 -2.17
CA TYR A 384 13.05 6.28 -2.59
C TYR A 384 12.99 4.99 -3.42
N SER A 385 11.91 4.19 -3.28
CA SER A 385 11.78 2.87 -3.93
C SER A 385 12.98 1.95 -3.69
N ASP A 386 13.87 1.82 -4.67
CA ASP A 386 15.00 0.90 -4.67
C ASP A 386 16.28 1.53 -4.08
N THR A 387 16.29 2.85 -3.87
CA THR A 387 17.36 3.58 -3.16
C THR A 387 17.02 3.90 -1.70
N TYR A 388 15.82 3.53 -1.22
CA TYR A 388 15.40 3.78 0.16
C TYR A 388 16.38 3.14 1.17
N LYS A 389 16.73 3.90 2.21
CA LYS A 389 17.49 3.44 3.37
C LYS A 389 16.86 3.89 4.68
N TRP A 390 17.07 3.10 5.73
CA TRP A 390 16.93 3.62 7.10
C TRP A 390 18.13 4.52 7.45
N ALA A 391 17.89 5.76 7.88
CA ALA A 391 18.95 6.75 8.12
C ALA A 391 19.19 7.09 9.60
N GLY A 392 18.32 6.67 10.52
CA GLY A 392 18.52 6.88 11.95
C GLY A 392 17.25 6.91 12.79
N ASP A 393 17.40 7.26 14.07
CA ASP A 393 16.29 7.52 14.99
C ASP A 393 15.75 8.95 14.81
N TYR A 394 14.43 9.10 14.73
CA TYR A 394 13.78 10.40 14.69
C TYR A 394 13.15 10.73 16.04
N GLN A 395 13.67 11.77 16.71
CA GLN A 395 13.14 12.23 17.99
C GLN A 395 12.03 13.25 17.75
N ASP A 396 10.82 12.75 17.50
CA ASP A 396 9.62 13.55 17.19
C ASP A 396 9.33 14.60 18.29
N GLN A 397 9.50 15.88 17.91
CA GLN A 397 9.21 17.07 18.74
C GLN A 397 7.81 17.64 18.50
N THR A 398 7.01 17.07 17.59
CA THR A 398 5.65 17.56 17.28
C THR A 398 4.84 17.63 18.56
N THR A 399 4.21 18.77 18.82
CA THR A 399 3.38 18.99 20.01
C THR A 399 2.24 17.97 20.10
N ARG A 400 1.62 17.85 21.28
CA ARG A 400 0.46 16.98 21.48
C ARG A 400 -0.78 17.78 21.80
N ASP A 401 -1.92 17.31 21.29
CA ASP A 401 -3.23 17.88 21.56
C ASP A 401 -3.79 17.46 22.94
N THR A 402 -4.98 17.95 23.28
CA THR A 402 -5.66 17.65 24.55
C THR A 402 -6.09 16.18 24.70
N TRP A 403 -5.98 15.35 23.66
CA TRP A 403 -6.23 13.90 23.71
C TRP A 403 -4.92 13.09 23.73
N GLY A 404 -3.76 13.77 23.80
CA GLY A 404 -2.43 13.16 23.82
C GLY A 404 -1.95 12.68 22.44
N ARG A 405 -2.63 13.06 21.36
CA ARG A 405 -2.22 12.75 19.98
C ARG A 405 -1.13 13.72 19.55
N ARG A 406 -0.12 13.30 18.78
CA ARG A 406 0.77 14.24 18.06
C ARG A 406 -0.08 15.16 17.17
N CYS A 407 0.35 16.40 16.97
CA CYS A 407 -0.29 17.37 16.06
C CYS A 407 0.00 17.07 14.58
N THR A 408 -0.16 15.80 14.21
CA THR A 408 0.10 15.19 12.91
C THR A 408 -1.21 14.57 12.43
N GLU A 409 -1.87 15.16 11.43
CA GLU A 409 -3.06 14.59 10.79
C GLU A 409 -2.69 14.20 9.35
N VAL A 410 -2.81 12.92 9.02
CA VAL A 410 -2.52 12.35 7.70
C VAL A 410 -3.81 11.83 7.07
N VAL A 411 -4.08 12.15 5.81
CA VAL A 411 -5.22 11.58 5.06
C VAL A 411 -4.76 10.66 3.93
N ALA A 412 -5.27 9.44 3.96
CA ALA A 412 -5.13 8.48 2.88
C ALA A 412 -6.25 8.67 1.85
N ILE A 413 -5.87 9.09 0.64
CA ILE A 413 -6.74 9.13 -0.54
C ILE A 413 -6.08 8.39 -1.70
N ASP A 414 -6.78 7.39 -2.24
CA ASP A 414 -6.29 6.62 -3.38
C ASP A 414 -6.65 7.26 -4.71
N ALA A 415 -5.67 7.43 -5.60
CA ALA A 415 -5.89 7.92 -6.97
C ALA A 415 -6.36 6.79 -7.92
N LEU A 416 -6.91 7.16 -9.08
CA LEU A 416 -7.08 6.20 -10.19
C LEU A 416 -5.73 5.87 -10.85
N LYS A 417 -5.66 4.67 -11.44
CA LYS A 417 -4.55 4.27 -12.33
C LYS A 417 -5.00 4.36 -13.78
N TYR A 418 -4.27 5.12 -14.58
CA TYR A 418 -4.56 5.38 -15.99
C TYR A 418 -3.69 4.52 -16.92
N ARG A 419 -4.11 4.43 -18.18
CA ARG A 419 -3.42 3.75 -19.29
C ARG A 419 -3.03 4.70 -20.41
N THR A 420 -3.75 5.81 -20.60
CA THR A 420 -3.40 6.88 -21.55
C THR A 420 -3.59 8.26 -20.91
N TYR A 421 -2.87 9.26 -21.42
CA TYR A 421 -2.95 10.65 -20.95
C TYR A 421 -4.38 11.21 -21.02
N THR A 422 -5.11 10.90 -22.10
CA THR A 422 -6.46 11.41 -22.35
C THR A 422 -7.54 10.76 -21.48
N GLU A 423 -7.30 9.58 -20.92
CA GLU A 423 -8.27 8.84 -20.10
C GLU A 423 -8.68 9.64 -18.86
N GLN A 424 -7.70 10.28 -18.20
CA GLN A 424 -7.90 11.03 -16.95
C GLN A 424 -8.73 12.30 -17.10
N CYS A 425 -8.83 12.85 -18.31
CA CYS A 425 -9.63 14.05 -18.61
C CYS A 425 -11.12 13.74 -18.81
N THR A 426 -11.52 12.46 -18.85
CA THR A 426 -12.92 12.07 -19.05
C THR A 426 -13.79 12.50 -17.86
N PRO A 427 -15.06 12.93 -18.08
CA PRO A 427 -15.90 13.51 -17.03
C PRO A 427 -16.01 12.63 -15.77
N GLY A 428 -16.17 11.31 -15.96
CA GLY A 428 -16.27 10.37 -14.84
C GLY A 428 -14.97 10.26 -14.02
N MET A 429 -13.81 10.33 -14.67
CA MET A 429 -12.52 10.25 -13.97
C MET A 429 -12.17 11.57 -13.28
N VAL A 430 -12.38 12.72 -13.92
CA VAL A 430 -12.19 14.04 -13.29
C VAL A 430 -13.11 14.18 -12.08
N LYS A 431 -14.40 13.78 -12.20
CA LYS A 431 -15.33 13.80 -11.07
C LYS A 431 -14.85 12.92 -9.91
N ARG A 432 -14.41 11.70 -10.22
CA ARG A 432 -13.96 10.73 -9.21
C ARG A 432 -12.79 11.28 -8.40
N GLU A 433 -11.77 11.83 -9.06
CA GLU A 433 -10.61 12.35 -8.36
C GLU A 433 -10.93 13.61 -7.54
N LEU A 434 -11.82 14.48 -8.03
CA LEU A 434 -12.33 15.63 -7.27
C LEU A 434 -13.16 15.20 -6.05
N ASP A 435 -14.11 14.27 -6.21
CA ASP A 435 -14.91 13.71 -5.11
C ASP A 435 -14.01 13.06 -4.04
N LYS A 436 -12.99 12.31 -4.47
CA LYS A 436 -12.01 11.63 -3.62
C LYS A 436 -11.15 12.63 -2.84
N ALA A 437 -10.55 13.61 -3.51
CA ALA A 437 -9.75 14.65 -2.88
C ALA A 437 -10.58 15.49 -1.91
N PHE A 438 -11.80 15.90 -2.33
CA PHE A 438 -12.75 16.59 -1.46
C PHE A 438 -13.11 15.77 -0.21
N CYS A 439 -13.36 14.46 -0.33
CA CYS A 439 -13.60 13.59 0.82
C CYS A 439 -12.40 13.54 1.78
N GLY A 440 -11.17 13.60 1.25
CA GLY A 440 -9.97 13.69 2.08
C GLY A 440 -9.82 15.04 2.79
N PHE A 441 -10.15 16.13 2.11
CA PHE A 441 -9.87 17.50 2.58
C PHE A 441 -10.98 18.09 3.46
N TYR A 442 -12.24 17.69 3.24
CA TYR A 442 -13.43 18.32 3.81
C TYR A 442 -13.74 17.89 5.25
N ARG A 443 -14.16 18.87 6.05
CA ARG A 443 -14.46 18.74 7.48
C ARG A 443 -15.71 19.58 7.81
N PRO A 444 -16.93 19.02 7.70
CA PRO A 444 -18.16 19.78 7.83
C PRO A 444 -18.35 20.42 9.22
N ASP A 445 -17.80 19.80 10.26
CA ASP A 445 -18.01 20.18 11.66
C ASP A 445 -16.91 21.14 12.18
N VAL A 446 -16.17 21.81 11.29
CA VAL A 446 -15.03 22.69 11.62
C VAL A 446 -15.11 23.99 10.81
N LEU A 447 -14.97 25.13 11.49
CA LEU A 447 -14.93 26.46 10.85
C LEU A 447 -13.69 26.60 9.95
N PRO A 448 -13.76 27.25 8.78
CA PRO A 448 -12.61 27.42 7.88
C PRO A 448 -11.38 28.05 8.52
N SER A 449 -11.54 29.00 9.46
CA SER A 449 -10.45 29.61 10.24
C SER A 449 -9.65 28.62 11.10
N ASN A 450 -10.22 27.43 11.34
CA ASN A 450 -9.68 26.39 12.20
C ASN A 450 -9.22 25.16 11.38
N LEU A 451 -9.19 25.29 10.05
CA LEU A 451 -8.59 24.31 9.13
C LEU A 451 -7.15 24.75 8.84
N SER A 452 -6.18 23.85 9.03
CA SER A 452 -4.82 24.08 8.54
C SER A 452 -4.79 23.99 6.99
N ALA A 453 -3.67 24.38 6.38
CA ALA A 453 -3.43 24.07 4.97
C ALA A 453 -3.36 22.54 4.73
N ILE A 454 -3.36 22.13 3.46
CA ILE A 454 -3.14 20.76 3.01
C ILE A 454 -1.72 20.64 2.46
N ALA A 455 -0.89 19.74 3.00
CA ALA A 455 0.43 19.41 2.46
C ALA A 455 0.31 18.20 1.53
N THR A 456 0.53 18.40 0.23
CA THR A 456 0.37 17.37 -0.82
C THR A 456 1.43 17.51 -1.90
N GLY A 457 1.28 16.79 -3.01
CA GLY A 457 2.12 16.86 -4.19
C GLY A 457 1.57 16.03 -5.34
N ASN A 458 2.47 15.30 -6.01
CA ASN A 458 2.25 14.50 -7.24
C ASN A 458 1.39 13.22 -7.03
N TRP A 459 0.20 13.38 -6.44
CA TRP A 459 -0.77 12.35 -6.10
C TRP A 459 -1.20 11.51 -7.31
N GLY A 460 -0.86 10.23 -7.31
CA GLY A 460 -1.20 9.29 -8.40
C GLY A 460 -0.35 9.43 -9.68
N CYS A 461 0.65 10.32 -9.72
CA CYS A 461 1.38 10.61 -10.94
C CYS A 461 2.46 9.56 -11.29
N GLY A 462 3.06 8.92 -10.28
CA GLY A 462 4.10 7.91 -10.44
C GLY A 462 3.58 6.56 -10.97
N ALA A 463 3.56 5.53 -10.12
CA ALA A 463 3.19 4.16 -10.53
C ALA A 463 1.74 4.01 -11.05
N PHE A 464 0.90 5.05 -10.93
CA PHE A 464 -0.49 5.11 -11.38
C PHE A 464 -0.67 5.94 -12.67
N GLY A 465 0.35 6.66 -13.13
CA GLY A 465 0.39 7.28 -14.46
C GLY A 465 -0.53 8.49 -14.68
N GLY A 466 -0.94 9.18 -13.62
CA GLY A 466 -1.61 10.48 -13.75
C GLY A 466 -0.64 11.58 -14.19
N ASP A 467 -1.16 12.61 -14.85
CA ASP A 467 -0.39 13.82 -15.16
C ASP A 467 -0.35 14.77 -13.95
N PRO A 468 0.82 15.32 -13.56
CA PRO A 468 0.94 16.16 -12.38
C PRO A 468 0.34 17.56 -12.53
N ARG A 469 0.27 18.14 -13.73
CA ARG A 469 -0.39 19.44 -13.96
C ARG A 469 -1.91 19.29 -13.79
N ILE A 470 -2.49 18.24 -14.37
CA ILE A 470 -3.90 17.86 -14.22
C ILE A 470 -4.21 17.52 -12.74
N LYS A 471 -3.35 16.73 -12.07
CA LYS A 471 -3.52 16.37 -10.66
C LYS A 471 -3.31 17.54 -9.69
N GLY A 472 -2.46 18.51 -10.03
CA GLY A 472 -2.33 19.77 -9.30
C GLY A 472 -3.62 20.59 -9.38
N LEU A 473 -4.14 20.81 -10.58
CA LEU A 473 -5.38 21.56 -10.79
C LEU A 473 -6.59 20.91 -10.11
N ILE A 474 -6.73 19.57 -10.19
CA ILE A 474 -7.76 18.81 -9.46
C ILE A 474 -7.65 19.03 -7.94
N GLN A 475 -6.44 19.04 -7.37
CA GLN A 475 -6.26 19.26 -5.93
C GLN A 475 -6.55 20.70 -5.52
N MET A 476 -6.18 21.70 -6.32
CA MET A 476 -6.54 23.11 -6.10
C MET A 476 -8.06 23.33 -6.17
N MET A 477 -8.75 22.69 -7.12
CA MET A 477 -10.22 22.72 -7.21
C MET A 477 -10.89 22.05 -6.00
N ALA A 478 -10.35 20.93 -5.51
CA ALA A 478 -10.88 20.24 -4.33
C ALA A 478 -10.61 21.00 -3.02
N SER A 479 -9.44 21.63 -2.87
CA SER A 479 -9.09 22.42 -1.68
C SER A 479 -9.93 23.69 -1.56
N ALA A 480 -10.22 24.35 -2.69
CA ALA A 480 -11.12 25.49 -2.81
C ALA A 480 -12.54 25.21 -2.25
N VAL A 481 -13.14 24.09 -2.66
CA VAL A 481 -14.47 23.69 -2.19
C VAL A 481 -14.42 23.19 -0.74
N ALA A 482 -13.32 22.57 -0.32
CA ALA A 482 -13.08 22.18 1.07
C ALA A 482 -12.74 23.36 2.02
N LYS A 483 -12.54 24.58 1.50
CA LYS A 483 -12.15 25.81 2.21
C LYS A 483 -10.77 25.75 2.88
N ARG A 484 -9.76 25.27 2.14
CA ARG A 484 -8.40 25.09 2.65
C ARG A 484 -7.35 25.49 1.64
N ASP A 485 -6.34 26.23 2.09
CA ASP A 485 -5.15 26.54 1.29
C ASP A 485 -4.29 25.29 1.03
N LEU A 486 -3.49 25.33 -0.04
CA LEU A 486 -2.73 24.19 -0.54
C LEU A 486 -1.23 24.47 -0.49
N ALA A 487 -0.46 23.56 0.09
CA ALA A 487 0.99 23.48 -0.01
C ALA A 487 1.35 22.26 -0.88
N TYR A 488 2.00 22.49 -2.01
CA TYR A 488 2.25 21.48 -3.04
C TYR A 488 3.75 21.27 -3.25
N PHE A 489 4.23 20.07 -2.95
CA PHE A 489 5.61 19.66 -3.12
C PHE A 489 5.75 18.87 -4.44
N THR A 490 6.58 19.36 -5.37
CA THR A 490 6.79 18.73 -6.69
C THR A 490 7.95 17.72 -6.71
N PHE A 491 8.71 17.62 -5.61
CA PHE A 491 9.80 16.66 -5.39
C PHE A 491 10.93 16.75 -6.42
N GLY A 492 11.54 17.93 -6.53
CA GLY A 492 12.66 18.25 -7.42
C GLY A 492 12.27 18.80 -8.79
N ASP A 493 10.99 18.75 -9.18
CA ASP A 493 10.52 19.29 -10.46
C ASP A 493 10.21 20.79 -10.36
N ALA A 494 11.23 21.62 -10.57
CA ALA A 494 11.11 23.08 -10.57
C ALA A 494 10.23 23.62 -11.70
N GLN A 495 10.17 22.96 -12.86
CA GLN A 495 9.32 23.43 -13.96
C GLN A 495 7.85 23.19 -13.65
N LEU A 496 7.52 22.03 -13.09
CA LEU A 496 6.17 21.75 -12.59
C LEU A 496 5.75 22.74 -11.49
N ALA A 497 6.67 23.14 -10.60
CA ALA A 497 6.38 24.13 -9.57
C ALA A 497 6.03 25.50 -10.19
N GLU A 498 6.82 25.94 -11.16
CA GLU A 498 6.59 27.18 -11.90
C GLU A 498 5.27 27.14 -12.72
N ASP A 499 4.98 26.01 -13.38
CA ASP A 499 3.77 25.82 -14.19
C ASP A 499 2.49 25.81 -13.34
N LEU A 500 2.53 25.18 -12.16
CA LEU A 500 1.43 25.19 -11.21
C LEU A 500 1.18 26.58 -10.63
N TYR A 501 2.25 27.32 -10.32
CA TYR A 501 2.17 28.72 -9.88
C TYR A 501 1.53 29.61 -10.96
N LYS A 502 2.05 29.56 -12.21
CA LYS A 502 1.52 30.35 -13.34
C LYS A 502 0.04 30.06 -13.63
N MET A 503 -0.38 28.79 -13.54
CA MET A 503 -1.80 28.42 -13.71
C MET A 503 -2.69 28.91 -12.57
N HIS A 504 -2.19 28.92 -11.33
CA HIS A 504 -2.92 29.47 -10.18
C HIS A 504 -3.10 30.99 -10.31
N GLU A 505 -2.02 31.73 -10.54
CA GLU A 505 -2.04 33.19 -10.76
C GLU A 505 -2.97 33.58 -11.93
N PHE A 506 -2.91 32.84 -13.04
CA PHE A 506 -3.77 33.07 -14.20
C PHE A 506 -5.24 32.85 -13.87
N ALA A 507 -5.56 31.81 -13.07
CA ALA A 507 -6.94 31.54 -12.65
C ALA A 507 -7.46 32.59 -11.65
N GLU A 508 -6.61 33.12 -10.76
CA GLU A 508 -6.97 34.20 -9.84
C GLU A 508 -7.19 35.53 -10.59
N ALA A 509 -6.25 35.92 -11.47
CA ALA A 509 -6.34 37.13 -12.29
C ALA A 509 -7.58 37.12 -13.21
N ASN A 510 -7.83 36.01 -13.90
CA ASN A 510 -9.03 35.83 -14.74
C ASN A 510 -10.29 35.46 -13.94
N SER A 511 -10.25 35.53 -12.61
CA SER A 511 -11.43 35.39 -11.74
C SER A 511 -12.14 34.03 -11.83
N LEU A 512 -11.46 32.99 -12.30
CA LEU A 512 -12.04 31.69 -12.65
C LEU A 512 -12.58 30.93 -11.43
N THR A 513 -13.78 30.36 -11.58
CA THR A 513 -14.36 29.47 -10.57
C THR A 513 -14.04 28.00 -10.86
N VAL A 514 -14.20 27.15 -9.85
CA VAL A 514 -14.07 25.69 -9.95
C VAL A 514 -15.01 25.12 -11.03
N GLY A 515 -16.20 25.71 -11.22
CA GLY A 515 -17.10 25.36 -12.31
C GLY A 515 -16.53 25.69 -13.70
N ASP A 516 -15.87 26.84 -13.84
CA ASP A 516 -15.28 27.26 -15.12
C ASP A 516 -14.09 26.35 -15.46
N LEU A 517 -13.17 26.13 -14.50
CA LEU A 517 -12.06 25.19 -14.63
C LEU A 517 -12.52 23.76 -14.96
N TRP A 518 -13.58 23.27 -14.29
CA TRP A 518 -14.20 21.99 -14.63
C TRP A 518 -14.66 21.95 -16.10
N ASN A 519 -15.38 22.98 -16.56
CA ASN A 519 -15.93 23.04 -17.91
C ASN A 519 -14.83 23.13 -18.97
N VAL A 520 -13.73 23.83 -18.69
CA VAL A 520 -12.54 23.91 -19.56
C VAL A 520 -11.88 22.54 -19.70
N ILE A 521 -11.72 21.77 -18.61
CA ILE A 521 -11.22 20.38 -18.67
C ILE A 521 -12.16 19.50 -19.52
N GLN A 522 -13.48 19.69 -19.43
CA GLN A 522 -14.42 18.95 -20.29
C GLN A 522 -14.34 19.37 -21.77
N SER A 523 -14.09 20.65 -22.06
CA SER A 523 -13.85 21.15 -23.42
C SER A 523 -12.55 20.58 -24.01
N TYR A 524 -11.47 20.61 -23.21
CA TYR A 524 -10.18 20.01 -23.55
C TYR A 524 -10.33 18.52 -23.88
N ASN A 525 -11.07 17.76 -23.06
CA ASN A 525 -11.34 16.35 -23.30
C ASN A 525 -12.05 16.11 -24.65
N ARG A 526 -13.09 16.90 -24.98
CA ARG A 526 -13.83 16.79 -26.26
C ARG A 526 -12.97 17.09 -27.48
N THR A 527 -12.00 18.00 -27.35
CA THR A 527 -11.09 18.39 -28.43
C THR A 527 -9.95 17.36 -28.57
N SER A 528 -9.26 17.07 -27.47
CA SER A 528 -8.09 16.19 -27.44
C SER A 528 -8.40 14.72 -27.73
N ALA A 529 -9.57 14.21 -27.33
CA ALA A 529 -9.97 12.82 -27.58
C ALA A 529 -10.19 12.48 -29.07
N LYS A 530 -10.20 13.48 -29.97
CA LYS A 530 -10.21 13.30 -31.44
C LYS A 530 -8.80 13.10 -32.03
N THR A 531 -7.75 13.27 -31.22
CA THR A 531 -6.35 13.21 -31.64
C THR A 531 -5.65 11.96 -31.07
N SER A 532 -4.32 11.88 -31.21
CA SER A 532 -3.56 10.65 -30.93
C SER A 532 -3.46 10.29 -29.44
N ARG A 533 -2.72 9.23 -29.09
CA ARG A 533 -2.41 8.84 -27.69
C ARG A 533 -1.74 9.95 -26.87
N ARG A 534 -1.16 10.96 -27.52
CA ARG A 534 -0.85 12.26 -26.92
C ARG A 534 -1.63 13.37 -27.64
N PRO A 535 -2.17 14.36 -26.91
CA PRO A 535 -2.82 15.51 -27.50
C PRO A 535 -1.79 16.42 -28.18
N ALA A 536 -2.25 17.27 -29.11
CA ALA A 536 -1.38 18.25 -29.79
C ALA A 536 -1.06 19.48 -28.92
N VAL A 537 -1.83 19.71 -27.85
CA VAL A 537 -1.69 20.83 -26.90
C VAL A 537 -1.91 20.26 -25.49
N GLU A 538 -1.09 20.66 -24.51
CA GLU A 538 -1.28 20.25 -23.10
C GLU A 538 -2.39 21.06 -22.43
N LEU A 539 -2.99 20.54 -21.34
CA LEU A 539 -4.15 21.17 -20.70
C LEU A 539 -3.90 22.64 -20.34
N PHE A 540 -2.74 22.97 -19.76
CA PHE A 540 -2.48 24.34 -19.30
C PHE A 540 -2.37 25.34 -20.47
N SER A 541 -1.70 24.95 -21.56
CA SER A 541 -1.66 25.74 -22.80
C SER A 541 -3.05 25.96 -23.40
N TYR A 542 -3.91 24.94 -23.36
CA TYR A 542 -5.31 25.05 -23.80
C TYR A 542 -6.16 25.95 -22.88
N VAL A 543 -5.93 25.92 -21.56
CA VAL A 543 -6.57 26.84 -20.62
C VAL A 543 -6.18 28.29 -20.92
N TYR A 544 -4.90 28.57 -21.17
CA TYR A 544 -4.46 29.93 -21.52
C TYR A 544 -5.13 30.41 -22.82
N GLN A 545 -5.03 29.63 -23.91
CA GLN A 545 -5.65 29.93 -25.21
C GLN A 545 -7.16 30.22 -25.10
N MET A 546 -7.89 29.40 -24.34
CA MET A 546 -9.34 29.56 -24.20
C MET A 546 -9.79 30.88 -23.52
N TYR A 547 -8.88 31.60 -22.86
CA TYR A 547 -9.18 32.89 -22.21
C TYR A 547 -8.39 34.09 -22.75
N THR A 548 -7.23 33.89 -23.39
CA THR A 548 -6.54 34.96 -24.15
C THR A 548 -7.35 35.33 -25.38
N ASP A 549 -7.72 34.33 -26.18
CA ASP A 549 -8.41 34.51 -27.46
C ASP A 549 -9.83 35.09 -27.25
N PHE A 550 -10.37 34.96 -26.03
CA PHE A 550 -11.66 35.52 -25.60
C PHE A 550 -11.57 36.99 -25.15
N GLN A 551 -10.38 37.49 -24.77
CA GLN A 551 -10.16 38.91 -24.45
C GLN A 551 -9.91 39.70 -25.74
N ASP A 552 -9.02 39.20 -26.60
CA ASP A 552 -8.73 39.80 -27.91
C ASP A 552 -10.00 39.98 -28.75
N SER A 553 -10.91 38.98 -28.73
CA SER A 553 -12.18 39.03 -29.47
C SER A 553 -13.30 39.88 -28.83
N THR A 554 -13.18 40.30 -27.56
CA THR A 554 -14.09 41.31 -26.98
C THR A 554 -13.59 42.74 -27.19
N ASP A 555 -12.28 42.95 -27.30
CA ASP A 555 -11.70 44.29 -27.46
C ASP A 555 -11.85 44.82 -28.90
N GLU A 556 -11.91 43.96 -29.92
CA GLU A 556 -12.18 44.38 -31.32
C GLU A 556 -13.59 44.96 -31.54
N GLU A 557 -14.61 44.58 -30.76
CA GLU A 557 -15.94 45.22 -30.81
C GLU A 557 -16.01 46.56 -30.05
N GLY A 558 -14.97 46.91 -29.28
CA GLY A 558 -14.91 48.14 -28.47
C GLY A 558 -14.30 49.37 -29.16
N ALA A 559 -13.61 49.19 -30.29
CA ALA A 559 -12.90 50.27 -31.00
C ALA A 559 -13.86 51.12 -31.86
N GLY A 560 -14.39 52.19 -31.26
CA GLY A 560 -15.48 52.98 -31.84
C GLY A 560 -15.21 53.62 -33.21
N GLN A 561 -16.24 53.61 -34.06
CA GLN A 561 -16.37 54.52 -35.20
C GLN A 561 -17.16 55.76 -34.78
N ASP A 562 -16.60 56.95 -35.00
CA ASP A 562 -17.27 58.22 -34.76
C ASP A 562 -18.46 58.42 -35.72
N TRP A 563 -19.62 58.79 -35.17
CA TRP A 563 -20.84 59.06 -35.94
C TRP A 563 -21.03 60.56 -36.19
N GLU A 564 -20.52 61.07 -37.31
CA GLU A 564 -21.01 62.35 -37.86
C GLU A 564 -22.39 62.18 -38.54
N GLN A 565 -23.20 63.23 -38.50
CA GLN A 565 -24.60 63.19 -38.92
C GLN A 565 -24.75 63.45 -40.43
N GLY A 566 -25.44 62.56 -41.14
CA GLY A 566 -25.86 62.77 -42.53
C GLY A 566 -27.07 61.92 -42.88
N ALA A 567 -28.20 62.55 -43.19
CA ALA A 567 -29.44 61.85 -43.52
C ALA A 567 -29.82 62.05 -44.99
N GLU A 568 -30.02 60.96 -45.74
CA GLU A 568 -31.07 60.82 -46.77
C GLU A 568 -31.06 59.42 -47.44
N GLY A 569 -32.23 58.96 -47.92
CA GLY A 569 -32.30 58.28 -49.22
C GLY A 569 -32.25 56.74 -49.33
N LYS A 570 -33.43 56.09 -49.15
CA LYS A 570 -33.94 54.93 -49.95
C LYS A 570 -33.17 53.58 -49.99
N GLY A 571 -33.88 52.48 -49.71
CA GLY A 571 -33.96 51.35 -50.66
C GLY A 571 -33.71 49.91 -50.18
N HIS A 572 -34.80 49.16 -49.99
CA HIS A 572 -34.93 47.70 -50.27
C HIS A 572 -33.82 46.70 -49.84
N GLY A 573 -33.98 46.11 -48.65
CA GLY A 573 -34.38 44.70 -48.51
C GLY A 573 -33.36 43.57 -48.63
N SER A 574 -33.21 42.78 -47.54
CA SER A 574 -33.42 41.32 -47.55
C SER A 574 -33.64 40.79 -46.12
N GLN A 575 -34.04 39.52 -45.98
CA GLN A 575 -34.37 38.86 -44.70
C GLN A 575 -33.17 38.11 -44.10
N ILE A 576 -33.05 38.12 -42.77
CA ILE A 576 -32.53 37.00 -41.98
C ILE A 576 -33.53 36.69 -40.87
N LYS A 577 -33.73 35.40 -40.58
CA LYS A 577 -34.74 34.91 -39.62
C LYS A 577 -34.19 34.88 -38.20
N GLY A 578 -34.93 35.46 -37.25
CA GLY A 578 -34.84 35.03 -35.86
C GLY A 578 -35.43 33.63 -35.69
N TRP A 579 -34.92 32.87 -34.73
CA TRP A 579 -35.52 31.63 -34.23
C TRP A 579 -35.93 31.85 -32.77
N GLY A 580 -37.14 31.42 -32.43
CA GLY A 580 -37.75 31.69 -31.13
C GLY A 580 -37.41 30.65 -30.07
N SER A 581 -37.87 30.93 -28.85
CA SER A 581 -38.03 29.95 -27.77
C SER A 581 -39.29 29.12 -28.01
N ASP A 582 -39.14 27.79 -28.09
CA ASP A 582 -40.28 26.88 -28.05
C ASP A 582 -40.53 26.43 -26.61
N GLU A 583 -41.69 26.81 -26.06
CA GLU A 583 -42.30 26.20 -24.88
C GLU A 583 -43.26 25.10 -25.36
N GLU A 584 -43.13 23.86 -24.89
CA GLU A 584 -44.11 22.81 -25.12
C GLU A 584 -44.91 22.52 -23.83
N GLU A 585 -46.22 22.82 -23.86
CA GLU A 585 -47.17 22.42 -22.81
C GLU A 585 -48.43 21.77 -23.43
N ALA A 586 -48.50 20.45 -23.38
CA ALA A 586 -49.74 19.64 -23.45
C ALA A 586 -49.40 18.17 -23.11
N GLY A 587 -50.21 17.39 -22.39
CA GLY A 587 -51.48 17.71 -21.74
C GLY A 587 -51.81 16.67 -20.67
N ALA A 588 -52.89 16.89 -19.93
CA ALA A 588 -53.19 16.10 -18.73
C ALA A 588 -54.01 14.83 -19.00
N ASP A 589 -53.80 13.83 -18.15
CA ASP A 589 -54.86 12.98 -17.59
C ASP A 589 -54.50 12.70 -16.12
N GLY A 590 -55.48 12.58 -15.22
CA GLY A 590 -55.18 12.50 -13.77
C GLY A 590 -56.26 11.80 -12.96
N ILE A 591 -56.03 11.57 -11.66
CA ILE A 591 -57.09 11.28 -10.68
C ILE A 591 -56.61 11.40 -9.20
N THR A 592 -57.44 12.09 -8.41
CA THR A 592 -57.56 12.16 -6.92
C THR A 592 -56.35 12.44 -6.01
N ASP A 593 -56.42 13.62 -5.40
CA ASP A 593 -56.06 13.98 -4.02
C ASP A 593 -55.81 12.84 -2.99
N ARG A 594 -54.82 13.09 -2.13
CA ARG A 594 -55.07 13.19 -0.67
C ARG A 594 -54.08 14.15 0.01
N LYS A 595 -54.61 15.24 0.58
CA LYS A 595 -53.87 16.13 1.49
C LYS A 595 -53.97 15.60 2.91
N GLU A 596 -52.83 15.53 3.62
CA GLU A 596 -52.79 15.75 5.07
C GLU A 596 -51.70 16.77 5.37
N SER A 597 -51.99 17.67 6.31
CA SER A 597 -51.14 18.80 6.68
C SER A 597 -51.05 18.87 8.20
N VAL A 598 -49.83 18.95 8.74
CA VAL A 598 -49.59 19.22 10.16
C VAL A 598 -48.56 20.32 10.31
N ASP A 599 -48.78 21.17 11.31
CA ASP A 599 -48.26 22.53 11.41
C ASP A 599 -46.87 22.64 12.07
N TYR A 600 -46.25 23.82 11.93
CA TYR A 600 -45.09 24.20 12.72
C TYR A 600 -45.44 24.41 14.19
N LYS A 601 -44.52 24.06 15.11
CA LYS A 601 -44.31 24.82 16.35
C LYS A 601 -42.91 24.62 16.90
N ALA A 602 -42.32 25.72 17.37
CA ALA A 602 -40.99 25.75 17.98
C ALA A 602 -41.10 25.79 19.52
N MET A 603 -40.08 25.27 20.21
CA MET A 603 -39.67 25.72 21.55
C MET A 603 -38.25 25.26 21.89
N THR A 604 -37.33 26.22 21.94
CA THR A 604 -36.16 26.28 22.85
C THR A 604 -36.64 26.64 24.27
N PRO A 605 -35.82 26.59 25.35
CA PRO A 605 -34.35 26.54 25.43
C PRO A 605 -33.71 25.20 25.06
#